data_AF-A0A9X6RNC6-F1
#
_entry.id   AF-A0A9X6RNC6-F1
#
_cell.length_a   1.000
_cell.length_b   1.000
_cell.length_c   1.000
_cell.angle_alpha   90.00
_cell.angle_beta   90.00
_cell.angle_gamma   90.00
#
_symmetry.space_group_name_H-M   'P 1'
#
loop_
_entity.id
_entity.type
_entity.pdbx_description
1 polymer ?
#
loop_
_entity_poly.entity_id
_entity_poly.type
_entity_poly.pdbx_seq_one_letter_code
_entity_poly.pdbx_strand_id
1 'polypeptide(L)'
;MFCHLDNTNRNAPSSFSTAAECAGLLSQTQDKLHHWTRQHFILCDFAEHLNARFGGIFLAIFSLDYVTALCFASRLVFGSADRPVVWYAFAVSSVVLFGSYITLMAFPLVRLNDTSRALPRIIHALVAAVGNLKFDGKNEFHLENNLRRFEDCCRSNVLSLHGQQFIEYTRPFLARTRDDGKIEAWACVQAGWL
;
A
#
# COMPACT_ATOMS: atom_id res chain seq x y z
N MET A 1 8.60 7.40 -9.90
CA MET A 1 9.54 7.28 -11.03
C MET A 1 8.71 6.78 -12.19
N PHE A 2 7.94 7.69 -12.80
CA PHE A 2 7.13 7.39 -13.97
C PHE A 2 8.02 7.63 -15.18
N CYS A 3 8.21 6.60 -16.01
CA CYS A 3 8.95 6.75 -17.26
C CYS A 3 8.22 7.77 -18.13
N HIS A 4 8.90 8.89 -18.34
CA HIS A 4 8.64 9.84 -19.41
C HIS A 4 8.76 9.06 -20.72
N LEU A 5 7.63 8.73 -21.36
CA LEU A 5 7.62 8.22 -22.73
C LEU A 5 7.94 9.42 -23.65
N ASP A 6 9.24 9.67 -23.79
CA ASP A 6 9.75 10.66 -24.74
C ASP A 6 9.45 10.18 -26.16
N ASN A 7 8.60 10.95 -26.82
CA ASN A 7 8.11 10.76 -28.17
C ASN A 7 9.14 11.27 -29.19
N THR A 8 10.32 10.64 -29.22
CA THR A 8 11.40 11.01 -30.14
C THR A 8 12.00 9.77 -30.80
N ASN A 9 11.23 9.07 -31.65
CA ASN A 9 11.82 8.38 -32.78
C ASN A 9 10.80 8.10 -33.89
N ARG A 10 10.70 9.02 -34.86
CA ARG A 10 9.89 8.87 -36.10
C ARG A 10 10.60 8.10 -37.22
N ASN A 11 11.69 7.39 -36.89
CA ASN A 11 12.38 6.51 -37.82
C ASN A 11 12.19 5.06 -37.37
N ALA A 12 10.96 4.57 -37.41
CA ALA A 12 10.68 3.17 -37.16
C ALA A 12 11.17 2.35 -38.37
N PRO A 13 12.14 1.43 -38.21
CA PRO A 13 12.36 0.41 -39.22
C PRO A 13 11.06 -0.37 -39.38
N SER A 14 10.59 -0.48 -40.61
CA SER A 14 9.48 -1.32 -41.05
C SER A 14 9.85 -2.81 -40.96
N SER A 15 10.31 -3.26 -39.79
CA SER A 15 10.51 -4.68 -39.52
C SER A 15 9.16 -5.28 -39.16
N PHE A 16 8.57 -5.93 -40.15
CA PHE A 16 7.64 -7.04 -40.01
C PHE A 16 7.82 -7.76 -38.66
N SER A 17 6.94 -7.47 -37.70
CA SER A 17 6.69 -8.43 -36.63
C SER A 17 5.92 -9.57 -37.29
N THR A 18 6.55 -10.73 -37.38
CA THR A 18 5.85 -11.90 -37.90
C THR A 18 4.72 -12.25 -36.93
N ALA A 19 3.54 -12.66 -37.43
CA ALA A 19 2.41 -13.04 -36.57
C ALA A 19 2.79 -14.09 -35.50
N ALA A 20 3.85 -14.86 -35.73
CA ALA A 20 4.45 -15.79 -34.78
C ALA A 20 5.09 -15.11 -33.55
N GLU A 21 5.77 -13.97 -33.71
CA GLU A 21 6.34 -13.20 -32.59
C GLU A 21 5.23 -12.61 -31.70
N CYS A 22 4.19 -12.06 -32.33
CA CYS A 22 3.00 -11.58 -31.63
C CYS A 22 2.31 -12.69 -30.84
N ALA A 23 2.14 -13.88 -31.43
CA ALA A 23 1.57 -15.04 -30.74
C ALA A 23 2.43 -15.49 -29.55
N GLY A 24 3.76 -15.46 -29.69
CA GLY A 24 4.69 -15.76 -28.60
C GLY A 24 4.58 -14.78 -27.43
N LEU A 25 4.47 -13.48 -27.72
CA LEU A 25 4.29 -12.44 -26.70
C LEU A 25 2.95 -12.54 -25.98
N LEU A 26 1.87 -12.86 -26.70
CA LEU A 26 0.54 -13.09 -26.12
C LEU A 26 0.56 -14.29 -25.15
N SER A 27 1.15 -15.42 -25.56
CA SER A 27 1.29 -16.60 -24.70
C SER A 27 2.10 -16.28 -23.44
N GLN A 28 3.24 -15.60 -23.60
CA GLN A 28 4.08 -15.22 -22.46
C GLN A 28 3.37 -14.27 -21.50
N THR A 29 2.54 -13.36 -22.03
CA THR A 29 1.76 -12.42 -21.22
C THR A 29 0.66 -13.16 -20.45
N GLN A 30 0.03 -14.15 -21.07
CA GLN A 30 -0.96 -14.99 -20.41
C GLN A 30 -0.34 -15.82 -19.27
N ASP A 31 0.83 -16.41 -19.49
CA ASP A 31 1.56 -17.16 -18.45
C ASP A 31 1.94 -16.25 -17.26
N LYS A 32 2.42 -15.03 -17.55
CA LYS A 32 2.69 -14.01 -16.53
C LYS A 32 1.44 -13.61 -15.76
N LEU A 33 0.31 -13.44 -16.44
CA LEU A 33 -0.96 -13.11 -15.81
C LEU A 33 -1.41 -14.22 -14.85
N HIS A 34 -1.32 -15.49 -15.26
CA HIS A 34 -1.62 -16.62 -14.38
C HIS A 34 -0.69 -16.65 -13.16
N HIS A 35 0.60 -16.40 -13.37
CA HIS A 35 1.56 -16.33 -12.27
C HIS A 35 1.22 -15.18 -11.29
N TRP A 36 0.97 -13.97 -11.80
CA TRP A 36 0.59 -12.81 -10.97
C TRP A 36 -0.70 -13.04 -10.21
N THR A 37 -1.70 -13.63 -10.86
CA THR A 37 -2.97 -13.99 -10.23
C THR A 37 -2.75 -14.95 -9.07
N ARG A 38 -1.96 -16.01 -9.30
CA ARG A 38 -1.61 -16.98 -8.25
C ARG A 38 -0.87 -16.33 -7.09
N GLN A 39 0.11 -15.48 -7.37
CA GLN A 39 0.85 -14.76 -6.31
C GLN A 39 -0.07 -13.85 -5.51
N HIS A 40 -0.97 -13.11 -6.17
CA HIS A 40 -1.94 -12.26 -5.49
C HIS A 40 -2.83 -13.06 -4.53
N PHE A 41 -3.36 -14.21 -4.95
CA PHE A 41 -4.14 -15.07 -4.06
C PHE A 41 -3.34 -15.61 -2.89
N ILE A 42 -2.07 -16.02 -3.09
CA ILE A 42 -1.19 -16.46 -2.00
C ILE A 42 -0.96 -15.33 -1.00
N LEU A 43 -0.76 -14.10 -1.49
CA LEU A 43 -0.62 -12.91 -0.65
C LEU A 43 -1.90 -12.59 0.14
N CYS A 44 -3.08 -12.69 -0.50
CA CYS A 44 -4.36 -12.50 0.17
C CYS A 44 -4.58 -13.53 1.28
N ASP A 45 -4.34 -14.81 0.97
CA ASP A 45 -4.44 -15.90 1.94
C ASP A 45 -3.46 -15.71 3.10
N PHE A 46 -2.21 -15.33 2.80
CA PHE A 46 -1.21 -15.03 3.83
C PHE A 46 -1.64 -13.86 4.74
N ALA A 47 -2.19 -12.78 4.16
CA ALA A 47 -2.69 -11.65 4.93
C ALA A 47 -3.88 -12.04 5.81
N GLU A 48 -4.78 -12.89 5.32
CA GLU A 48 -5.90 -13.42 6.10
C GLU A 48 -5.40 -14.29 7.26
N HIS A 49 -4.43 -15.16 7.04
CA HIS A 49 -3.79 -15.95 8.09
C HIS A 49 -3.10 -15.08 9.14
N LEU A 50 -2.39 -14.03 8.71
CA LEU A 50 -1.79 -13.05 9.62
C LEU A 50 -2.87 -12.34 10.45
N ASN A 51 -3.95 -11.91 9.83
CA ASN A 51 -5.05 -11.26 10.53
C ASN A 51 -5.73 -12.20 11.54
N ALA A 52 -5.93 -13.47 11.18
CA ALA A 52 -6.53 -14.47 12.07
C ALA A 52 -5.64 -14.78 13.29
N ARG A 53 -4.31 -14.86 13.09
CA ARG A 53 -3.36 -15.21 14.16
C ARG A 53 -2.94 -14.02 15.01
N PHE A 54 -2.65 -12.88 14.37
CA PHE A 54 -2.08 -11.71 15.01
C PHE A 54 -3.08 -10.58 15.22
N GLY A 55 -4.30 -10.65 14.67
CA GLY A 55 -5.31 -9.60 14.81
C GLY A 55 -5.61 -9.24 16.28
N GLY A 56 -5.71 -10.25 17.15
CA GLY A 56 -5.90 -10.03 18.59
C GLY A 56 -4.67 -9.41 19.27
N ILE A 57 -3.46 -9.81 18.82
CA ILE A 57 -2.20 -9.24 19.32
C ILE A 57 -2.09 -7.77 18.92
N PHE A 58 -2.40 -7.43 17.66
CA PHE A 58 -2.44 -6.04 17.20
C PHE A 58 -3.43 -5.19 17.99
N LEU A 59 -4.63 -5.72 18.25
CA LEU A 59 -5.63 -5.02 19.07
C LEU A 59 -5.14 -4.81 20.50
N ALA A 60 -4.51 -5.81 21.11
CA ALA A 60 -3.97 -5.73 22.46
C ALA A 60 -2.82 -4.71 22.56
N ILE A 61 -1.87 -4.75 21.62
CA ILE A 61 -0.76 -3.79 21.54
C ILE A 61 -1.31 -2.37 21.34
N PHE A 62 -2.24 -2.18 20.40
CA PHE A 62 -2.85 -0.88 20.16
C PHE A 62 -3.59 -0.33 21.40
N SER A 63 -4.32 -1.19 22.10
CA SER A 63 -5.05 -0.80 23.33
C SER A 63 -4.07 -0.41 24.45
N LEU A 64 -2.98 -1.17 24.59
CA LEU A 64 -1.94 -0.90 25.58
C LEU A 64 -1.18 0.40 25.26
N ASP A 65 -0.89 0.65 23.98
CA ASP A 65 -0.31 1.89 23.49
C ASP A 65 -1.22 3.08 23.80
N TYR A 66 -2.53 2.95 23.57
CA TYR A 66 -3.51 4.00 23.87
C TYR A 66 -3.58 4.32 25.38
N VAL A 67 -3.64 3.31 26.23
CA VAL A 67 -3.63 3.49 27.70
C VAL A 67 -2.31 4.13 28.16
N THR A 68 -1.19 3.74 27.56
CA THR A 68 0.13 4.32 27.86
C THR A 68 0.17 5.80 27.48
N ALA A 69 -0.32 6.16 26.30
CA ALA A 69 -0.43 7.54 25.85
C ALA A 69 -1.32 8.39 26.77
N LEU A 70 -2.48 7.86 27.21
CA LEU A 70 -3.37 8.54 28.16
C LEU A 70 -2.73 8.73 29.54
N CYS A 71 -2.05 7.71 30.06
CA CYS A 71 -1.34 7.81 31.33
C CYS A 71 -0.23 8.88 31.27
N PHE A 72 0.48 8.92 30.14
CA PHE A 72 1.50 9.92 29.89
C PHE A 72 0.92 11.34 29.75
N ALA A 73 -0.19 11.50 29.01
CA ALA A 73 -0.90 12.78 28.91
C ALA A 73 -1.42 13.27 30.27
N SER A 74 -1.97 12.37 31.09
CA SER A 74 -2.37 12.68 32.46
C SER A 74 -1.18 13.17 33.30
N ARG A 75 -0.03 12.49 33.21
CA ARG A 75 1.20 12.93 33.88
C ARG A 75 1.72 14.29 33.39
N LEU A 76 1.53 14.62 32.12
CA LEU A 76 1.86 15.94 31.58
C LEU A 76 1.00 17.06 32.20
N VAL A 77 -0.27 16.78 32.48
CA VAL A 77 -1.21 17.76 33.07
C VAL A 77 -1.00 17.93 34.58
N PHE A 78 -0.69 16.84 35.30
CA PHE A 78 -0.60 16.85 36.76
C PHE A 78 0.84 16.90 37.32
N GLY A 79 1.87 16.98 36.46
CA GLY A 79 3.27 16.94 36.88
C GLY A 79 3.68 18.17 37.71
N SER A 80 4.19 17.94 38.93
CA SER A 80 4.67 19.01 39.83
C SER A 80 5.96 19.68 39.34
N ALA A 81 6.05 20.99 39.54
CA ALA A 81 7.07 21.89 39.00
C ALA A 81 8.48 21.83 39.64
N ASP A 82 8.73 20.90 40.58
CA ASP A 82 9.92 20.96 41.44
C ASP A 82 11.25 20.67 40.71
N ARG A 83 11.22 20.06 39.51
CA ARG A 83 12.41 19.84 38.66
C ARG A 83 12.05 19.93 37.16
N PRO A 84 11.88 21.14 36.60
CA PRO A 84 11.26 21.31 35.29
C PRO A 84 12.12 20.70 34.17
N VAL A 85 13.44 20.95 34.15
CA VAL A 85 14.30 20.56 33.01
C VAL A 85 14.39 19.04 32.81
N VAL A 86 14.64 18.28 33.89
CA VAL A 86 14.74 16.81 33.82
C VAL A 86 13.41 16.19 33.41
N TRP A 87 12.31 16.76 33.91
CA TRP A 87 10.97 16.30 33.56
C TRP A 87 10.64 16.56 32.09
N TYR A 88 10.92 17.75 31.56
CA TYR A 88 10.72 18.06 30.14
C TYR A 88 11.60 17.18 29.23
N ALA A 89 12.87 16.96 29.61
CA ALA A 89 13.77 16.11 28.84
C ALA A 89 13.24 14.66 28.78
N PHE A 90 12.86 14.10 29.94
CA PHE A 90 12.22 12.78 29.99
C PHE A 90 10.95 12.74 29.13
N ALA A 91 10.12 13.77 29.23
CA ALA A 91 8.85 13.80 28.52
C ALA A 91 9.06 13.81 26.99
N VAL A 92 9.94 14.68 26.49
CA VAL A 92 10.28 14.77 25.07
C VAL A 92 10.88 13.44 24.58
N SER A 93 11.81 12.85 25.33
CA SER A 93 12.40 11.56 24.96
C SER A 93 11.36 10.45 24.88
N SER A 94 10.42 10.37 25.83
CA SER A 94 9.34 9.39 25.78
C SER A 94 8.42 9.59 24.57
N VAL A 95 8.06 10.83 24.25
CA VAL A 95 7.23 11.13 23.06
C VAL A 95 7.94 10.73 21.77
N VAL A 96 9.23 11.02 21.64
CA VAL A 96 10.02 10.66 20.45
C VAL A 96 10.16 9.15 20.33
N LEU A 97 10.50 8.44 21.41
CA LEU A 97 10.62 6.98 21.41
C LEU A 97 9.28 6.30 21.09
N PHE A 98 8.19 6.74 21.71
CA PHE A 98 6.88 6.17 21.48
C PHE A 98 6.34 6.49 20.07
N GLY A 99 6.50 7.74 19.62
CA GLY A 99 6.10 8.16 18.28
C GLY A 99 6.88 7.43 17.18
N SER A 100 8.19 7.25 17.36
CA SER A 100 9.02 6.47 16.41
C SER A 100 8.62 5.00 16.38
N TYR A 101 8.36 4.38 17.53
CA TYR A 101 7.88 3.00 17.62
C TYR A 101 6.56 2.79 16.85
N ILE A 102 5.54 3.61 17.12
CA ILE A 102 4.24 3.52 16.43
C ILE A 102 4.43 3.73 14.93
N THR A 103 5.24 4.71 14.54
CA THR A 103 5.47 5.02 13.12
C THR A 103 6.14 3.86 12.40
N LEU A 104 7.19 3.27 12.98
CA LEU A 104 7.90 2.15 12.38
C LEU A 104 7.01 0.91 12.24
N MET A 105 6.12 0.66 13.20
CA MET A 105 5.16 -0.45 13.13
C MET A 105 4.03 -0.20 12.12
N ALA A 106 3.46 1.01 12.10
CA ALA A 106 2.32 1.32 11.23
C ALA A 106 2.71 1.53 9.75
N PHE A 107 3.94 2.00 9.50
CA PHE A 107 4.40 2.33 8.15
C PHE A 107 4.33 1.16 7.14
N PRO A 108 4.86 -0.05 7.41
CA PRO A 108 4.76 -1.16 6.47
C PRO A 108 3.31 -1.59 6.21
N LEU A 109 2.45 -1.53 7.22
CA LEU A 109 1.02 -1.87 7.11
C LEU A 109 0.30 -0.91 6.16
N VAL A 110 0.56 0.39 6.31
CA VAL A 110 -0.02 1.42 5.43
C VAL A 110 0.53 1.31 4.01
N ARG A 111 1.83 1.05 3.84
CA ARG A 111 2.45 0.84 2.53
C ARG A 111 1.85 -0.36 1.80
N LEU A 112 1.59 -1.46 2.51
CA LEU A 112 0.95 -2.64 1.94
C LEU A 112 -0.45 -2.31 1.40
N ASN A 113 -1.27 -1.64 2.22
CA ASN A 113 -2.62 -1.22 1.84
C ASN A 113 -2.61 -0.25 0.65
N ASP A 114 -1.75 0.77 0.67
CA ASP A 114 -1.62 1.73 -0.44
C ASP A 114 -1.23 1.03 -1.76
N THR A 115 -0.28 0.10 -1.68
CA THR A 115 0.21 -0.64 -2.85
C THR A 115 -0.88 -1.56 -3.39
N SER A 116 -1.63 -2.23 -2.50
CA SER A 116 -2.77 -3.05 -2.89
C SER A 116 -3.88 -2.23 -3.56
N ARG A 117 -4.16 -1.01 -3.08
CA ARG A 117 -5.16 -0.12 -3.68
C ARG A 117 -4.70 0.47 -5.02
N ALA A 118 -3.39 0.57 -5.25
CA ALA A 118 -2.84 1.03 -6.53
C ALA A 118 -2.87 -0.05 -7.61
N LEU A 119 -2.82 -1.33 -7.23
CA LEU A 119 -2.72 -2.47 -8.15
C LEU A 119 -3.83 -2.51 -9.21
N PRO A 120 -5.14 -2.33 -8.87
CA PRO A 120 -6.20 -2.32 -9.88
C PRO A 120 -6.01 -1.23 -10.93
N ARG A 121 -5.46 -0.06 -10.58
CA ARG A 121 -5.23 1.02 -11.55
C ARG A 121 -4.15 0.67 -12.56
N ILE A 122 -3.10 -0.03 -12.10
CA ILE A 122 -2.02 -0.49 -12.97
C ILE A 122 -2.55 -1.57 -13.92
N ILE A 123 -3.35 -2.51 -13.41
CA ILE A 123 -3.99 -3.55 -14.22
C ILE A 123 -4.96 -2.92 -15.22
N HIS A 124 -5.76 -1.93 -14.81
CA HIS A 124 -6.65 -1.20 -15.70
C HIS A 124 -5.91 -0.51 -16.86
N ALA A 125 -4.79 0.14 -16.56
CA ALA A 125 -3.93 0.73 -17.59
C ALA A 125 -3.35 -0.34 -18.54
N LEU A 126 -3.02 -1.53 -18.03
CA LEU A 126 -2.59 -2.66 -18.84
C LEU A 126 -3.72 -3.21 -19.73
N VAL A 127 -4.94 -3.36 -19.19
CA VAL A 127 -6.14 -3.75 -19.96
C VAL A 127 -6.37 -2.78 -21.12
N ALA A 128 -6.31 -1.48 -20.84
CA ALA A 128 -6.46 -0.44 -21.86
C ALA A 128 -5.34 -0.48 -22.91
N ALA A 129 -4.09 -0.74 -22.50
CA ALA A 129 -2.97 -0.89 -23.42
C ALA A 129 -3.14 -2.11 -24.33
N VAL A 130 -3.60 -3.25 -23.78
CA VAL A 130 -3.85 -4.47 -24.55
C VAL A 130 -5.00 -4.27 -25.53
N GLY A 131 -6.12 -3.66 -25.13
CA GLY A 131 -7.26 -3.40 -26.02
C GLY A 131 -6.99 -2.39 -27.13
N ASN A 132 -5.91 -1.60 -27.03
CA ASN A 132 -5.48 -0.71 -28.11
C ASN A 132 -4.60 -1.42 -29.15
N LEU A 133 -4.07 -2.61 -28.84
CA LEU A 133 -3.32 -3.42 -29.80
C LEU A 133 -4.33 -4.14 -30.69
N LYS A 134 -4.42 -3.74 -31.96
CA LYS A 134 -5.26 -4.44 -32.95
C LYS A 134 -4.67 -5.82 -33.24
N PHE A 135 -5.04 -6.83 -32.46
CA PHE A 135 -4.82 -8.21 -32.85
C PHE A 135 -6.08 -8.75 -33.54
N ASP A 136 -5.88 -9.68 -34.47
CA ASP A 136 -6.97 -10.40 -35.12
C ASP A 136 -7.04 -11.77 -34.46
N GLY A 137 -7.94 -11.96 -33.50
CA GLY A 137 -8.17 -13.30 -32.98
C GLY A 137 -8.89 -13.46 -31.65
N LYS A 138 -9.45 -14.66 -31.46
CA LYS A 138 -10.08 -15.15 -30.23
C LYS A 138 -9.15 -15.07 -29.00
N ASN A 139 -7.84 -15.13 -29.20
CA ASN A 139 -6.85 -15.12 -28.11
C ASN A 139 -6.76 -13.76 -27.40
N GLU A 140 -6.96 -12.65 -28.13
CA GLU A 140 -6.98 -11.31 -27.54
C GLU A 140 -8.17 -11.16 -26.59
N PHE A 141 -9.36 -11.56 -27.05
CA PHE A 141 -10.58 -11.55 -26.24
C PHE A 141 -10.43 -12.38 -24.96
N HIS A 142 -9.78 -13.55 -25.04
CA HIS A 142 -9.50 -14.36 -23.87
C HIS A 142 -8.53 -13.67 -22.88
N LEU A 143 -7.46 -13.05 -23.38
CA LEU A 143 -6.50 -12.33 -22.54
C LEU A 143 -7.15 -11.11 -21.87
N GLU A 144 -7.89 -10.31 -22.63
CA GLU A 144 -8.57 -9.12 -22.11
C GLU A 144 -9.60 -9.51 -21.03
N ASN A 145 -10.41 -10.55 -21.28
CA ASN A 145 -11.38 -11.04 -20.30
C ASN A 145 -10.71 -11.56 -19.03
N ASN A 146 -9.57 -12.25 -19.14
CA ASN A 146 -8.80 -12.71 -17.99
C ASN A 146 -8.19 -11.54 -17.20
N LEU A 147 -7.68 -10.51 -17.89
CA LEU A 147 -7.16 -9.30 -17.26
C LEU A 147 -8.25 -8.53 -16.52
N ARG A 148 -9.44 -8.37 -17.11
CA ARG A 148 -10.60 -7.74 -16.46
C ARG A 148 -11.03 -8.50 -15.21
N ARG A 149 -11.11 -9.84 -15.29
CA ARG A 149 -11.40 -10.67 -14.11
C ARG A 149 -10.36 -10.52 -13.00
N PHE A 150 -9.08 -10.41 -13.38
CA PHE A 150 -8.01 -10.16 -12.42
C PHE A 150 -8.12 -8.76 -11.80
N GLU A 151 -8.44 -7.74 -12.60
CA GLU A 151 -8.72 -6.38 -12.11
C GLU A 151 -9.86 -6.37 -11.08
N ASP A 152 -10.98 -7.01 -11.40
CA ASP A 152 -12.14 -7.13 -10.51
C ASP A 152 -11.76 -7.85 -9.20
N CYS A 153 -10.97 -8.92 -9.29
CA CYS A 153 -10.47 -9.65 -8.13
C CYS A 153 -9.56 -8.78 -7.25
N CYS A 154 -8.65 -8.00 -7.84
CA CYS A 154 -7.79 -7.08 -7.09
C CYS A 154 -8.59 -5.93 -6.47
N ARG A 155 -9.70 -5.51 -7.10
CA ARG A 155 -10.58 -4.48 -6.56
C ARG A 155 -11.42 -5.01 -5.40
N SER A 156 -11.88 -6.27 -5.46
CA SER A 156 -12.65 -6.89 -4.38
C SER A 156 -11.79 -7.30 -3.19
N ASN A 157 -10.55 -7.74 -3.45
CA ASN A 157 -9.65 -8.29 -2.43
C ASN A 157 -8.48 -7.34 -2.15
N VAL A 158 -8.78 -6.20 -1.54
CA VAL A 158 -7.74 -5.28 -1.09
C VAL A 158 -7.03 -5.87 0.12
N LEU A 159 -5.71 -6.06 0.02
CA LEU A 159 -4.86 -6.50 1.12
C LEU A 159 -4.88 -5.44 2.21
N SER A 160 -5.57 -5.74 3.30
CA SER A 160 -5.59 -4.93 4.51
C SER A 160 -5.24 -5.81 5.70
N LEU A 161 -4.37 -5.31 6.57
CA LEU A 161 -4.09 -5.93 7.85
C LEU A 161 -4.96 -5.23 8.90
N HIS A 162 -5.75 -6.00 9.63
CA HIS A 162 -6.74 -5.49 10.57
C HIS A 162 -6.67 -6.17 11.94
N GLY A 163 -6.78 -5.37 13.00
CA GLY A 163 -6.88 -5.87 14.37
C GLY A 163 -8.30 -6.36 14.68
N GLN A 164 -8.61 -7.62 14.36
CA GLN A 164 -9.94 -8.23 14.54
C GLN A 164 -11.09 -7.40 13.93
N GLN A 165 -10.90 -6.84 12.73
CA GLN A 165 -11.90 -6.01 12.03
C GLN A 165 -12.25 -4.67 12.70
N PHE A 166 -11.76 -4.37 13.91
CA PHE A 166 -12.02 -3.11 14.61
C PHE A 166 -11.14 -1.95 14.13
N ILE A 167 -9.90 -2.26 13.73
CA ILE A 167 -8.89 -1.26 13.38
C ILE A 167 -8.35 -1.57 11.99
N GLU A 168 -8.57 -0.65 11.05
CA GLU A 168 -8.00 -0.69 9.72
C GLU A 168 -6.84 0.32 9.63
N TYR A 169 -5.61 -0.18 9.41
CA TYR A 169 -4.44 0.67 9.23
C TYR A 169 -4.47 1.32 7.83
N THR A 170 -4.97 2.55 7.78
CA THR A 170 -5.05 3.36 6.56
C THR A 170 -4.28 4.67 6.73
N ARG A 171 -3.88 5.33 5.63
CA ARG A 171 -3.34 6.70 5.71
C ARG A 171 -4.27 7.66 6.46
N PRO A 172 -5.59 7.69 6.20
CA PRO A 172 -6.49 8.51 7.00
C PRO A 172 -6.58 8.06 8.45
N PHE A 173 -6.30 6.81 8.82
CA PHE A 173 -6.14 6.45 10.23
C PHE A 173 -4.95 7.18 10.88
N LEU A 174 -3.81 7.29 10.18
CA LEU A 174 -2.65 8.07 10.64
C LEU A 174 -2.81 9.59 10.48
N ALA A 175 -3.65 10.05 9.55
CA ALA A 175 -3.90 11.47 9.29
C ALA A 175 -5.13 12.02 10.04
N ARG A 176 -6.09 11.19 10.45
CA ARG A 176 -7.24 11.64 11.23
C ARG A 176 -6.88 11.86 12.70
N THR A 177 -5.86 11.16 13.20
CA THR A 177 -5.15 11.55 14.44
C THR A 177 -4.38 12.87 14.31
N ARG A 178 -4.28 13.45 13.10
CA ARG A 178 -3.60 14.73 12.79
C ARG A 178 -4.57 15.90 12.65
N ASP A 179 -5.83 15.67 12.25
CA ASP A 179 -6.79 16.75 11.96
C ASP A 179 -7.49 17.32 13.21
N ASP A 180 -7.49 16.62 14.34
CA ASP A 180 -8.02 17.14 15.62
C ASP A 180 -7.01 18.04 16.37
N GLY A 181 -5.83 18.30 15.80
CA GLY A 181 -4.82 19.16 16.41
C GLY A 181 -3.72 19.56 15.43
N LYS A 182 -3.94 20.68 14.71
CA LYS A 182 -3.00 21.32 13.79
C LYS A 182 -1.53 21.25 14.25
N ILE A 183 -0.73 20.38 13.63
CA ILE A 183 0.72 20.56 13.50
C ILE A 183 1.12 20.17 12.06
N GLU A 184 1.25 21.18 11.21
CA GLU A 184 1.91 21.10 9.92
C GLU A 184 3.44 21.10 10.13
N ALA A 185 4.06 19.92 10.24
CA ALA A 185 5.54 19.86 10.24
C ALA A 185 6.14 18.70 9.44
N TRP A 186 5.36 17.68 9.04
CA TRP A 186 5.95 16.46 8.46
C TRP A 186 5.64 16.20 6.99
N ALA A 187 4.85 17.05 6.33
CA ALA A 187 4.62 16.94 4.88
C ALA A 187 5.89 17.23 4.04
N CYS A 188 6.92 17.86 4.62
CA CYS A 188 8.16 18.16 3.90
C CYS A 188 9.13 16.98 3.80
N VAL A 189 9.04 15.95 4.67
CA VAL A 189 10.01 14.82 4.65
C VAL A 189 9.55 13.68 3.73
N GLN A 190 8.26 13.57 3.41
CA GLN A 190 7.76 12.57 2.44
C GLN A 190 7.67 13.06 1.00
N ALA A 191 7.85 14.35 0.72
CA ALA A 191 7.85 14.90 -0.63
C ALA A 191 9.23 14.84 -1.34
N GLY A 192 10.28 14.33 -0.66
CA GLY A 192 11.67 14.44 -1.09
C GLY A 192 12.39 13.12 -1.42
N TRP A 193 11.69 12.05 -1.81
CA TRP A 193 12.32 10.87 -2.42
C TRP A 193 11.50 10.39 -3.61
N LEU A 194 11.68 11.09 -4.72
CA LEU A 194 11.55 10.61 -6.09
C LEU A 194 12.80 11.00 -6.87
#